data_AF-A0A7S0D342-F1
#
_entry.id   AF-A0A7S0D342-F1
#
_cell.length_a   1.000
_cell.length_b   1.000
_cell.length_c   1.000
_cell.angle_alpha   90.00
_cell.angle_beta   90.00
_cell.angle_gamma   90.00
#
_symmetry.space_group_name_H-M   'P 1'
#
loop_
_entity.id
_entity.type
_entity.pdbx_description
1 polymer ?
#
loop_
_entity_poly.entity_id
_entity_poly.type
_entity_poly.pdbx_seq_one_letter_code
_entity_poly.pdbx_strand_id
1 'polypeptide(L)'
;MVSRITRLQGLFRGPPSNVLSSQGGSVLSKWKMPMRLGVGIGAGMGLLGCSGALAEESDNKMAYRMLGNTGLQVSVLSYGFWATFGAKDDLKGDSGIDMAKKCLQAARKGGINLFDNAEAYGMGRAEKIMGEAIRQLREEDPELWRRSEIILTTKIFWGGDGVNEKGLSRKHVMEGVNAACKRLQTNYVDLVFCHRPDPLTPTETVVRAMTDVIRSGKATAWGTSEWSAQQITEAVWIARQYGLEPPQFEQPQYHMFHRQRFETEYHPLYFPPYNYGTTIWSPLASGLLTGKYNKSIPPGSRMATKQYSWLKNRLQEWKAEGKLDKVQELSDMGASELGCSTAQLAIAWCVKNPNVSTVLLGATKPKQIEENLGAMGVARKLTPQHMAKIDGILGNKPPAYRGYNGEGQREIKSKI
;
A
#
# COMPACT_ATOMS: atom_id res chain seq x y z
N MET A 1 18.76 -44.80 -45.67
CA MET A 1 19.43 -44.04 -46.76
C MET A 1 19.31 -42.56 -46.41
N VAL A 2 20.15 -41.96 -45.57
CA VAL A 2 21.59 -41.62 -45.70
C VAL A 2 21.92 -40.80 -46.95
N SER A 3 22.52 -39.63 -46.69
CA SER A 3 23.40 -38.81 -47.55
C SER A 3 22.75 -37.59 -48.24
N ARG A 4 23.13 -36.37 -47.83
CA ARG A 4 24.35 -35.72 -48.33
C ARG A 4 24.77 -34.52 -47.47
N ILE A 5 26.03 -34.62 -47.03
CA ILE A 5 26.89 -33.58 -46.47
C ILE A 5 27.56 -32.85 -47.63
N THR A 6 27.70 -31.53 -47.57
CA THR A 6 28.85 -30.85 -48.20
C THR A 6 29.37 -29.75 -47.29
N ARG A 7 30.67 -29.82 -47.00
CA ARG A 7 31.51 -28.85 -46.27
C ARG A 7 31.75 -27.59 -47.11
N LEU A 8 31.97 -26.46 -46.44
CA LEU A 8 32.99 -25.48 -46.85
C LEU A 8 33.71 -24.99 -45.58
N GLN A 9 35.04 -25.15 -45.60
CA GLN A 9 35.99 -24.72 -44.58
C GLN A 9 36.49 -23.31 -44.89
N GLY A 10 36.83 -22.57 -43.83
CA GLY A 10 38.02 -21.72 -43.81
C GLY A 10 37.78 -20.21 -43.86
N LEU A 11 37.99 -19.52 -42.73
CA LEU A 11 39.16 -18.64 -42.56
C LEU A 11 39.23 -18.11 -41.12
N PHE A 12 40.32 -18.50 -40.46
CA PHE A 12 40.82 -17.99 -39.18
C PHE A 12 41.33 -16.55 -39.33
N ARG A 13 41.02 -15.67 -38.36
CA ARG A 13 41.94 -14.61 -37.87
C ARG A 13 41.64 -14.33 -36.39
N GLY A 14 42.58 -14.68 -35.51
CA GLY A 14 42.59 -14.25 -34.11
C GLY A 14 43.14 -12.82 -33.96
N PRO A 15 42.95 -12.17 -32.79
CA PRO A 15 43.49 -10.83 -32.53
C PRO A 15 44.95 -10.89 -32.06
N PRO A 16 45.78 -9.86 -32.33
CA PRO A 16 47.18 -9.86 -31.95
C PRO A 16 47.38 -9.46 -30.49
N SER A 17 48.30 -10.18 -29.85
CA SER A 17 48.98 -9.86 -28.61
C SER A 17 50.04 -8.77 -28.84
N ASN A 18 50.01 -7.69 -28.06
CA ASN A 18 51.14 -6.78 -27.90
C ASN A 18 51.69 -6.87 -26.47
N VAL A 19 52.96 -7.26 -26.38
CA VAL A 19 53.82 -7.20 -25.20
C VAL A 19 54.80 -6.07 -25.45
N LEU A 20 54.90 -5.09 -24.53
CA LEU A 20 56.11 -4.30 -24.32
C LEU A 20 56.22 -3.89 -22.82
N SER A 21 57.31 -4.39 -22.26
CA SER A 21 58.07 -4.09 -21.03
C SER A 21 57.85 -2.80 -20.22
N SER A 22 57.67 -3.00 -18.92
CA SER A 22 58.35 -2.44 -17.74
C SER A 22 58.80 -0.96 -17.67
N GLN A 23 58.19 -0.21 -16.75
CA GLN A 23 58.79 0.51 -15.60
C GLN A 23 57.66 0.59 -14.53
N GLY A 24 57.78 0.25 -13.24
CA GLY A 24 58.81 0.59 -12.27
C GLY A 24 58.29 1.70 -11.36
N GLY A 25 57.53 1.37 -10.31
CA GLY A 25 57.08 2.37 -9.33
C GLY A 25 56.05 1.86 -8.31
N SER A 26 56.53 1.35 -7.18
CA SER A 26 55.72 1.00 -6.01
C SER A 26 55.34 2.25 -5.21
N VAL A 27 54.06 2.41 -4.86
CA VAL A 27 53.65 3.23 -3.71
C VAL A 27 52.58 2.45 -2.92
N LEU A 28 53.06 1.73 -1.89
CA LEU A 28 52.23 1.20 -0.81
C LEU A 28 51.99 2.35 0.18
N SER A 29 50.77 2.90 0.23
CA SER A 29 50.35 3.79 1.32
C SER A 29 49.34 3.08 2.22
N LYS A 30 49.75 2.96 3.48
CA LYS A 30 49.05 2.37 4.63
C LYS A 30 47.80 3.18 4.97
N TRP A 31 46.64 2.55 5.00
CA TRP A 31 45.47 3.07 5.73
C TRP A 31 45.52 2.55 7.16
N LYS A 32 45.94 3.40 8.10
CA LYS A 32 45.82 3.19 9.55
C LYS A 32 44.46 3.75 10.00
N MET A 33 43.57 2.89 10.50
CA MET A 33 42.43 3.30 11.34
C MET A 33 42.94 3.63 12.75
N PRO A 34 42.50 4.72 13.40
CA PRO A 34 42.73 4.89 14.83
C PRO A 34 41.55 4.30 15.62
N MET A 35 41.80 3.19 16.32
CA MET A 35 41.05 2.85 17.53
C MET A 35 41.41 3.87 18.61
N ARG A 36 40.40 4.49 19.23
CA ARG A 36 40.55 5.13 20.54
C ARG A 36 39.67 4.40 21.55
N LEU A 37 40.32 3.61 22.41
CA LEU A 37 39.81 3.32 23.75
C LEU A 37 40.03 4.57 24.60
N GLY A 38 39.00 4.97 25.34
CA GLY A 38 39.07 5.99 26.38
C GLY A 38 38.07 5.66 27.47
N VAL A 39 38.57 5.09 28.56
CA VAL A 39 37.87 4.95 29.84
C VAL A 39 37.92 6.32 30.53
N GLY A 40 36.77 6.83 30.97
CA GLY A 40 36.68 8.09 31.72
C GLY A 40 35.49 8.05 32.67
N ILE A 41 35.79 7.88 33.96
CA ILE A 41 34.87 8.06 35.09
C ILE A 41 34.69 9.58 35.28
N GLY A 42 33.44 10.05 35.36
CA GLY A 42 33.11 11.45 35.61
C GLY A 42 31.70 11.61 36.16
N ALA A 43 31.61 12.20 37.33
CA ALA A 43 30.43 12.27 38.20
C ALA A 43 29.40 13.34 37.78
N GLY A 44 28.15 13.05 38.12
CA GLY A 44 27.05 13.94 38.53
C GLY A 44 26.98 15.37 37.98
N MET A 45 25.98 15.62 37.14
CA MET A 45 25.30 16.93 37.04
C MET A 45 23.80 16.70 36.76
N GLY A 46 22.97 17.46 37.47
CA GLY A 46 21.56 17.17 37.71
C GLY A 46 20.64 17.21 36.48
N LEU A 47 19.72 16.25 36.44
CA LEU A 47 18.56 16.22 35.56
C LEU A 47 17.44 17.07 36.19
N LEU A 48 17.39 18.35 35.82
CA LEU A 48 16.18 19.15 35.91
C LEU A 48 15.23 18.74 34.78
N GLY A 49 13.99 18.45 35.16
CA GLY A 49 12.98 17.80 34.34
C GLY A 49 12.59 18.58 33.08
N CYS A 50 12.79 17.92 31.94
CA CYS A 50 12.11 18.16 30.67
C CYS A 50 11.74 16.80 30.05
N SER A 51 10.95 15.97 30.76
CA SER A 51 10.50 14.66 30.25
C SER A 51 9.03 14.59 29.84
N GLY A 52 8.23 15.63 30.09
CA GLY A 52 6.82 15.65 29.72
C GLY A 52 6.57 15.96 28.23
N ALA A 53 7.14 17.06 27.73
CA ALA A 53 6.84 17.55 26.38
C ALA A 53 7.49 16.74 25.25
N LEU A 54 8.69 16.18 25.46
CA LEU A 54 9.39 15.37 24.46
C LEU A 54 8.78 13.97 24.29
N ALA A 55 8.11 13.45 25.31
CA ALA A 55 7.41 12.17 25.24
C ALA A 55 6.09 12.31 24.44
N GLU A 56 5.33 13.38 24.66
CA GLU A 56 4.08 13.65 23.93
C GLU A 56 4.29 13.95 22.43
N GLU A 57 5.37 14.64 22.04
CA GLU A 57 5.70 14.85 20.62
C GLU A 57 6.08 13.56 19.88
N SER A 58 6.65 12.58 20.59
CA SER A 58 7.03 11.28 20.01
C SER A 58 5.82 10.39 19.72
N ASP A 59 4.70 10.61 20.42
CA ASP A 59 3.52 9.76 20.42
C ASP A 59 2.62 9.94 19.19
N ASN A 60 2.84 10.96 18.36
CA ASN A 60 2.09 11.18 17.12
C ASN A 60 2.93 11.09 15.83
N LYS A 61 4.22 10.76 15.93
CA LYS A 61 5.06 10.61 14.74
C LYS A 61 4.60 9.41 13.89
N MET A 62 4.53 9.60 12.57
CA MET A 62 4.21 8.54 11.62
C MET A 62 5.25 7.43 11.69
N ALA A 63 4.80 6.17 11.71
CA ALA A 63 5.64 5.01 11.56
C ALA A 63 5.73 4.60 10.08
N TYR A 64 6.85 4.00 9.70
CA TYR A 64 7.08 3.48 8.35
C TYR A 64 7.35 1.97 8.41
N ARG A 65 6.85 1.23 7.42
CA ARG A 65 7.03 -0.22 7.28
C ARG A 65 7.53 -0.53 5.87
N MET A 66 8.25 -1.64 5.72
CA MET A 66 8.58 -2.15 4.39
C MET A 66 7.31 -2.60 3.67
N LEU A 67 7.18 -2.24 2.39
CA LEU A 67 6.16 -2.81 1.53
C LEU A 67 6.71 -4.10 0.89
N GLY A 68 6.66 -5.20 1.65
CA GLY A 68 7.12 -6.51 1.20
C GLY A 68 8.56 -6.48 0.68
N ASN A 69 8.77 -7.11 -0.48
CA ASN A 69 10.08 -7.18 -1.13
C ASN A 69 10.42 -5.98 -2.04
N THR A 70 9.61 -4.92 -2.06
CA THR A 70 9.85 -3.76 -2.96
C THR A 70 11.11 -2.96 -2.61
N GLY A 71 11.61 -3.09 -1.37
CA GLY A 71 12.65 -2.21 -0.85
C GLY A 71 12.15 -0.81 -0.43
N LEU A 72 10.85 -0.51 -0.61
CA LEU A 72 10.26 0.78 -0.27
C LEU A 72 9.71 0.80 1.16
N GLN A 73 9.94 1.90 1.87
CA GLN A 73 9.30 2.20 3.14
C GLN A 73 8.04 3.04 2.91
N VAL A 74 6.91 2.53 3.37
CA VAL A 74 5.60 3.21 3.28
C VAL A 74 5.16 3.66 4.66
N SER A 75 4.54 4.84 4.74
CA SER A 75 3.85 5.28 5.94
C SER A 75 2.72 4.31 6.30
N VAL A 76 2.56 4.00 7.58
CA VAL A 76 1.53 3.07 8.08
C VAL A 76 0.11 3.50 7.71
N LEU A 77 -0.11 4.79 7.49
CA LEU A 77 -1.32 5.33 6.85
C LEU A 77 -0.97 5.88 5.47
N SER A 78 -1.84 5.66 4.50
CA SER A 78 -1.73 6.15 3.12
C SER A 78 -3.01 6.85 2.69
N TYR A 79 -2.99 7.56 1.56
CA TYR A 79 -4.13 8.38 1.15
C TYR A 79 -4.56 8.13 -0.30
N GLY A 80 -5.85 7.85 -0.52
CA GLY A 80 -6.40 7.52 -1.83
C GLY A 80 -7.58 8.39 -2.26
N PHE A 81 -7.78 8.51 -3.57
CA PHE A 81 -8.80 9.38 -4.19
C PHE A 81 -10.09 8.65 -4.59
N TRP A 82 -10.23 7.36 -4.27
CA TRP A 82 -11.42 6.59 -4.66
C TRP A 82 -12.70 7.20 -4.08
N ALA A 83 -13.71 7.36 -4.95
CA ALA A 83 -15.03 7.89 -4.62
C ALA A 83 -15.04 9.35 -4.07
N THR A 84 -13.93 10.08 -4.18
CA THR A 84 -13.79 11.46 -3.71
C THR A 84 -13.53 12.41 -4.89
N PHE A 85 -12.27 12.66 -5.21
CA PHE A 85 -11.86 13.62 -6.24
C PHE A 85 -12.15 13.09 -7.64
N GLY A 86 -12.67 13.96 -8.50
CA GLY A 86 -13.11 13.61 -9.86
C GLY A 86 -14.43 12.84 -9.93
N ALA A 87 -14.91 12.27 -8.82
CA ALA A 87 -16.18 11.56 -8.74
C ALA A 87 -17.34 12.46 -8.27
N LYS A 88 -17.12 13.21 -7.18
CA LYS A 88 -18.11 14.14 -6.62
C LYS A 88 -18.17 15.45 -7.40
N ASP A 89 -19.36 16.04 -7.53
CA ASP A 89 -19.55 17.26 -8.32
C ASP A 89 -18.78 18.45 -7.77
N ASP A 90 -18.67 18.57 -6.45
CA ASP A 90 -17.94 19.63 -5.75
C ASP A 90 -16.41 19.43 -5.72
N LEU A 91 -15.92 18.26 -6.15
CA LEU A 91 -14.49 17.90 -6.15
C LEU A 91 -13.97 17.61 -7.57
N LYS A 92 -14.36 18.43 -8.53
CA LYS A 92 -13.94 18.39 -9.95
C LYS A 92 -13.31 19.72 -10.35
N GLY A 93 -12.55 19.72 -11.45
CA GLY A 93 -11.90 20.93 -11.97
C GLY A 93 -11.04 21.62 -10.90
N ASP A 94 -11.02 22.95 -10.94
CA ASP A 94 -10.17 23.77 -10.08
C ASP A 94 -10.52 23.63 -8.60
N SER A 95 -11.82 23.57 -8.25
CA SER A 95 -12.23 23.35 -6.85
C SER A 95 -11.76 22.00 -6.31
N GLY A 96 -11.77 20.97 -7.17
CA GLY A 96 -11.21 19.66 -6.87
C GLY A 96 -9.70 19.71 -6.64
N ILE A 97 -8.96 20.47 -7.46
CA ILE A 97 -7.51 20.65 -7.33
C ILE A 97 -7.18 21.38 -6.03
N ASP A 98 -7.84 22.49 -5.73
CA ASP A 98 -7.60 23.28 -4.51
C ASP A 98 -7.85 22.46 -3.23
N MET A 99 -8.95 21.70 -3.21
CA MET A 99 -9.26 20.84 -2.08
C MET A 99 -8.30 19.65 -1.98
N ALA A 100 -7.87 19.09 -3.13
CA ALA A 100 -6.88 18.03 -3.17
C ALA A 100 -5.55 18.51 -2.59
N LYS A 101 -5.08 19.71 -2.95
CA LYS A 101 -3.87 20.32 -2.39
C LYS A 101 -3.94 20.42 -0.88
N LYS A 102 -5.03 20.97 -0.33
CA LYS A 102 -5.23 21.11 1.13
C LYS A 102 -5.18 19.75 1.84
N CYS A 103 -5.84 18.74 1.26
CA CYS A 103 -5.85 17.39 1.82
C CYS A 103 -4.47 16.72 1.74
N LEU A 104 -3.81 16.82 0.61
CA LEU A 104 -2.47 16.32 0.36
C LEU A 104 -1.43 16.96 1.29
N GLN A 105 -1.51 18.27 1.52
CA GLN A 105 -0.68 18.98 2.50
C GLN A 105 -0.89 18.47 3.92
N ALA A 106 -2.15 18.30 4.36
CA ALA A 106 -2.46 17.75 5.68
C ALA A 106 -1.90 16.32 5.84
N ALA A 107 -2.02 15.49 4.81
CA ALA A 107 -1.47 14.15 4.79
C ALA A 107 0.08 14.15 4.88
N ARG A 108 0.77 14.95 4.07
CA ARG A 108 2.24 15.05 4.08
C ARG A 108 2.77 15.60 5.40
N LYS A 109 2.15 16.65 5.96
CA LYS A 109 2.52 17.19 7.27
C LYS A 109 2.35 16.14 8.39
N GLY A 110 1.37 15.24 8.24
CA GLY A 110 1.21 14.06 9.10
C GLY A 110 2.16 12.90 8.82
N GLY A 111 3.11 13.04 7.88
CA GLY A 111 4.12 12.03 7.54
C GLY A 111 3.69 11.00 6.49
N ILE A 112 2.48 11.07 5.94
CA ILE A 112 2.03 10.12 4.90
C ILE A 112 2.88 10.28 3.65
N ASN A 113 3.49 9.22 3.12
CA ASN A 113 4.28 9.28 1.88
C ASN A 113 3.63 8.54 0.69
N LEU A 114 2.66 7.66 0.91
CA LEU A 114 2.00 6.90 -0.16
C LEU A 114 0.64 7.50 -0.56
N PHE A 115 0.49 7.76 -1.86
CA PHE A 115 -0.70 8.33 -2.48
C PHE A 115 -1.21 7.43 -3.60
N ASP A 116 -2.48 7.04 -3.51
CA ASP A 116 -3.06 5.99 -4.34
C ASP A 116 -4.18 6.50 -5.26
N ASN A 117 -4.14 6.02 -6.50
CA ASN A 117 -5.10 6.38 -7.54
C ASN A 117 -5.43 5.18 -8.44
N ALA A 118 -6.28 5.36 -9.44
CA ALA A 118 -6.52 4.38 -10.51
C ALA A 118 -7.07 5.08 -11.75
N GLU A 119 -6.82 4.51 -12.93
CA GLU A 119 -7.36 5.06 -14.19
C GLU A 119 -8.89 5.15 -14.19
N ALA A 120 -9.57 4.24 -13.49
CA ALA A 120 -11.02 4.18 -13.41
C ALA A 120 -11.62 5.31 -12.54
N TYR A 121 -10.84 5.92 -11.64
CA TYR A 121 -11.37 6.86 -10.65
C TYR A 121 -11.80 8.17 -11.29
N GLY A 122 -13.12 8.39 -11.31
CA GLY A 122 -13.72 9.53 -12.00
C GLY A 122 -13.43 9.53 -13.50
N MET A 123 -13.20 8.37 -14.12
CA MET A 123 -12.78 8.24 -15.53
C MET A 123 -11.47 9.01 -15.80
N GLY A 124 -10.43 8.71 -15.01
CA GLY A 124 -9.11 9.35 -15.07
C GLY A 124 -9.04 10.76 -14.49
N ARG A 125 -10.16 11.39 -14.10
CA ARG A 125 -10.14 12.73 -13.50
C ARG A 125 -9.41 12.77 -12.16
N ALA A 126 -9.49 11.72 -11.35
CA ALA A 126 -8.80 11.68 -10.07
C ALA A 126 -7.28 11.75 -10.24
N GLU A 127 -6.72 11.08 -11.25
CA GLU A 127 -5.28 11.16 -11.58
C GLU A 127 -4.90 12.55 -12.07
N LYS A 128 -5.71 13.19 -12.92
CA LYS A 128 -5.48 14.57 -13.37
C LYS A 128 -5.44 15.56 -12.20
N ILE A 129 -6.41 15.45 -11.28
CA ILE A 129 -6.50 16.31 -10.10
C ILE A 129 -5.28 16.08 -9.18
N MET A 130 -4.91 14.82 -8.91
CA MET A 130 -3.76 14.50 -8.08
C MET A 130 -2.45 15.01 -8.70
N GLY A 131 -2.25 14.77 -10.00
CA GLY A 131 -1.06 15.21 -10.72
C GLY A 131 -0.89 16.72 -10.70
N GLU A 132 -1.97 17.46 -10.96
CA GLU A 132 -1.96 18.92 -10.93
C GLU A 132 -1.74 19.47 -9.51
N ALA A 133 -2.40 18.89 -8.51
CA ALA A 133 -2.20 19.27 -7.12
C ALA A 133 -0.75 19.06 -6.67
N ILE A 134 -0.15 17.89 -6.96
CA ILE A 134 1.24 17.59 -6.61
C ILE A 134 2.22 18.49 -7.37
N ARG A 135 1.96 18.80 -8.65
CA ARG A 135 2.78 19.75 -9.43
C ARG A 135 2.86 21.11 -8.74
N GLN A 136 1.70 21.69 -8.39
CA GLN A 136 1.63 22.98 -7.71
C GLN A 136 2.26 22.91 -6.31
N LEU A 137 2.05 21.81 -5.58
CA LEU A 137 2.64 21.63 -4.25
C LEU A 137 4.16 21.52 -4.27
N ARG A 138 4.74 20.92 -5.32
CA ARG A 138 6.18 20.89 -5.54
C ARG A 138 6.75 22.26 -5.90
N GLU A 139 5.97 23.13 -6.53
CA GLU A 139 6.35 24.52 -6.78
C GLU A 139 6.30 25.36 -5.49
N GLU A 140 5.33 25.10 -4.62
CA GLU A 140 5.17 25.78 -3.33
C GLU A 140 6.19 25.33 -2.27
N ASP A 141 6.45 24.02 -2.18
CA ASP A 141 7.37 23.42 -1.20
C ASP A 141 8.15 22.27 -1.87
N PRO A 142 9.23 22.59 -2.60
CA PRO A 142 9.98 21.62 -3.38
C PRO A 142 10.64 20.56 -2.50
N GLU A 143 10.96 20.87 -1.25
CA GLU A 143 11.66 19.97 -0.32
C GLU A 143 10.71 18.90 0.25
N LEU A 144 9.50 19.30 0.70
CA LEU A 144 8.51 18.37 1.25
C LEU A 144 7.88 17.47 0.18
N TRP A 145 7.80 17.97 -1.05
CA TRP A 145 7.18 17.33 -2.21
C TRP A 145 8.19 16.87 -3.27
N ARG A 146 9.46 16.70 -2.90
CA ARG A 146 10.43 16.02 -3.77
C ARG A 146 9.88 14.67 -4.20
N ARG A 147 10.09 14.32 -5.47
CA ARG A 147 9.60 13.05 -6.04
C ARG A 147 10.11 11.83 -5.27
N SER A 148 11.31 11.91 -4.67
CA SER A 148 11.91 10.86 -3.83
C SER A 148 11.24 10.68 -2.46
N GLU A 149 10.50 11.68 -1.99
CA GLU A 149 9.81 11.65 -0.69
C GLU A 149 8.37 11.13 -0.77
N ILE A 150 7.85 10.92 -2.00
CA ILE A 150 6.48 10.47 -2.24
C ILE A 150 6.47 9.18 -3.03
N ILE A 151 5.49 8.34 -2.71
CA ILE A 151 5.20 7.08 -3.38
C ILE A 151 3.85 7.23 -4.06
N LEU A 152 3.85 7.28 -5.38
CA LEU A 152 2.66 7.34 -6.22
C LEU A 152 2.27 5.96 -6.68
N THR A 153 0.97 5.65 -6.57
CA THR A 153 0.41 4.42 -7.09
C THR A 153 -0.71 4.67 -8.07
N THR A 154 -0.84 3.77 -9.06
CA THR A 154 -2.04 3.67 -9.90
C THR A 154 -2.43 2.22 -10.13
N LYS A 155 -3.64 1.99 -10.63
CA LYS A 155 -4.18 0.66 -10.92
C LYS A 155 -4.78 0.63 -12.30
N ILE A 156 -4.52 -0.46 -13.01
CA ILE A 156 -4.93 -0.68 -14.39
C ILE A 156 -5.94 -1.82 -14.45
N PHE A 157 -7.08 -1.57 -15.10
CA PHE A 157 -8.06 -2.55 -15.55
C PHE A 157 -9.20 -1.90 -16.37
N TRP A 158 -9.64 -0.68 -16.05
CA TRP A 158 -10.77 0.00 -16.72
C TRP A 158 -10.37 1.40 -17.19
N GLY A 159 -9.81 1.51 -18.39
CA GLY A 159 -9.27 2.77 -18.91
C GLY A 159 -10.19 3.55 -19.84
N GLY A 160 -11.21 2.91 -20.43
CA GLY A 160 -12.13 3.55 -21.36
C GLY A 160 -13.27 2.65 -21.80
N ASP A 161 -14.02 3.04 -22.83
CA ASP A 161 -15.21 2.33 -23.34
C ASP A 161 -14.90 1.42 -24.53
N GLY A 162 -13.73 1.56 -25.16
CA GLY A 162 -13.27 0.73 -26.25
C GLY A 162 -13.02 -0.72 -25.84
N VAL A 163 -13.15 -1.63 -26.81
CA VAL A 163 -13.06 -3.08 -26.60
C VAL A 163 -11.74 -3.55 -25.99
N ASN A 164 -10.65 -2.81 -26.24
CA ASN A 164 -9.31 -3.10 -25.74
C ASN A 164 -8.84 -2.10 -24.68
N GLU A 165 -9.74 -1.26 -24.14
CA GLU A 165 -9.45 -0.27 -23.10
C GLU A 165 -9.79 -0.80 -21.69
N LYS A 166 -9.91 -2.13 -21.55
CA LYS A 166 -10.20 -2.83 -20.30
C LYS A 166 -9.43 -4.15 -20.20
N GLY A 167 -9.33 -4.69 -18.98
CA GLY A 167 -8.68 -5.97 -18.67
C GLY A 167 -7.17 -5.82 -18.41
N LEU A 168 -6.45 -6.93 -18.49
CA LEU A 168 -5.01 -6.98 -18.22
C LEU A 168 -4.20 -7.47 -19.43
N SER A 169 -4.77 -7.34 -20.62
CA SER A 169 -4.03 -7.58 -21.86
C SER A 169 -2.77 -6.72 -21.92
N ARG A 170 -1.72 -7.23 -22.57
CA ARG A 170 -0.46 -6.47 -22.75
C ARG A 170 -0.68 -5.09 -23.35
N LYS A 171 -1.60 -4.98 -24.32
CA LYS A 171 -1.97 -3.70 -24.95
C LYS A 171 -2.51 -2.72 -23.91
N HIS A 172 -3.55 -3.14 -23.15
CA HIS A 172 -4.19 -2.27 -22.17
C HIS A 172 -3.25 -1.90 -21.03
N VAL A 173 -2.45 -2.84 -20.52
CA VAL A 173 -1.47 -2.56 -19.45
C VAL A 173 -0.49 -1.46 -19.89
N MET A 174 0.11 -1.60 -21.06
CA MET A 174 1.10 -0.62 -21.56
C MET A 174 0.47 0.74 -21.86
N GLU A 175 -0.70 0.77 -22.51
CA GLU A 175 -1.40 2.01 -22.87
C GLU A 175 -1.96 2.71 -21.62
N GLY A 176 -2.56 1.94 -20.71
CA GLY A 176 -3.13 2.41 -19.45
C GLY A 176 -2.09 3.04 -18.53
N VAL A 177 -0.93 2.40 -18.33
CA VAL A 177 0.16 2.98 -17.51
C VAL A 177 0.70 4.27 -18.12
N ASN A 178 0.90 4.32 -19.44
CA ASN A 178 1.34 5.54 -20.11
C ASN A 178 0.31 6.68 -19.96
N ALA A 179 -0.97 6.36 -20.12
CA ALA A 179 -2.05 7.32 -19.94
C ALA A 179 -2.15 7.80 -18.48
N ALA A 180 -1.98 6.90 -17.50
CA ALA A 180 -1.94 7.24 -16.08
C ALA A 180 -0.78 8.19 -15.75
N CYS A 181 0.44 7.89 -16.22
CA CYS A 181 1.61 8.75 -16.05
C CYS A 181 1.37 10.16 -16.64
N LYS A 182 0.76 10.24 -17.83
CA LYS A 182 0.38 11.52 -18.45
C LYS A 182 -0.62 12.30 -17.60
N ARG A 183 -1.66 11.64 -17.06
CA ARG A 183 -2.66 12.29 -16.19
C ARG A 183 -2.05 12.73 -14.86
N LEU A 184 -1.17 11.92 -14.28
CA LEU A 184 -0.45 12.22 -13.03
C LEU A 184 0.71 13.22 -13.22
N GLN A 185 1.03 13.61 -14.47
CA GLN A 185 2.13 14.53 -14.80
C GLN A 185 3.49 14.06 -14.26
N THR A 186 3.76 12.74 -14.35
CA THR A 186 5.01 12.10 -13.93
C THR A 186 5.55 11.18 -15.02
N ASN A 187 6.87 10.94 -14.99
CA ASN A 187 7.51 10.00 -15.92
C ASN A 187 7.30 8.53 -15.52
N TYR A 188 7.09 8.28 -14.22
CA TYR A 188 6.88 6.97 -13.62
C TYR A 188 6.00 7.06 -12.35
N VAL A 189 5.32 5.97 -12.03
CA VAL A 189 4.71 5.73 -10.70
C VAL A 189 5.61 4.80 -9.91
N ASP A 190 5.59 4.81 -8.58
CA ASP A 190 6.40 3.86 -7.81
C ASP A 190 5.77 2.47 -7.92
N LEU A 191 4.45 2.40 -7.70
CA LEU A 191 3.72 1.15 -7.63
C LEU A 191 2.61 1.12 -8.68
N VAL A 192 2.60 0.09 -9.52
CA VAL A 192 1.48 -0.19 -10.43
C VAL A 192 0.75 -1.46 -10.01
N PHE A 193 -0.58 -1.37 -9.93
CA PHE A 193 -1.43 -2.49 -9.57
C PHE A 193 -2.20 -3.02 -10.78
N CYS A 194 -2.32 -4.35 -10.87
CA CYS A 194 -3.48 -4.96 -11.53
C CYS A 194 -4.71 -4.72 -10.65
N HIS A 195 -5.67 -3.90 -11.11
CA HIS A 195 -6.79 -3.47 -10.25
C HIS A 195 -7.73 -4.63 -9.85
N ARG A 196 -7.87 -5.65 -10.71
CA ARG A 196 -8.63 -6.88 -10.46
C ARG A 196 -8.00 -8.05 -11.21
N PRO A 197 -8.28 -9.31 -10.85
CA PRO A 197 -7.94 -10.44 -11.70
C PRO A 197 -8.72 -10.35 -13.01
N ASP A 198 -8.06 -10.71 -14.11
CA ASP A 198 -8.67 -10.80 -15.44
C ASP A 198 -8.78 -12.27 -15.85
N PRO A 199 -9.99 -12.88 -15.81
CA PRO A 199 -10.15 -14.29 -16.18
C PRO A 199 -9.99 -14.54 -17.69
N LEU A 200 -9.94 -13.50 -18.52
CA LEU A 200 -9.83 -13.61 -19.97
C LEU A 200 -8.40 -13.40 -20.48
N THR A 201 -7.49 -12.93 -19.63
CA THR A 201 -6.07 -12.77 -19.98
C THR A 201 -5.24 -13.81 -19.24
N PRO A 202 -4.46 -14.65 -19.95
CA PRO A 202 -3.57 -15.62 -19.30
C PRO A 202 -2.62 -14.93 -18.30
N THR A 203 -2.42 -15.53 -17.12
CA THR A 203 -1.55 -14.98 -16.06
C THR A 203 -0.14 -14.67 -16.59
N GLU A 204 0.41 -15.53 -17.45
CA GLU A 204 1.72 -15.29 -18.08
C GLU A 204 1.77 -14.00 -18.91
N THR A 205 0.71 -13.72 -19.67
CA THR A 205 0.60 -12.47 -20.45
C THR A 205 0.63 -11.26 -19.54
N VAL A 206 -0.06 -11.32 -18.39
CA VAL A 206 -0.07 -10.25 -17.39
C VAL A 206 1.33 -10.04 -16.79
N VAL A 207 1.99 -11.11 -16.36
CA VAL A 207 3.34 -11.06 -15.77
C VAL A 207 4.35 -10.48 -16.76
N ARG A 208 4.30 -10.89 -18.04
CA ARG A 208 5.15 -10.32 -19.09
C ARG A 208 4.87 -8.84 -19.31
N ALA A 209 3.60 -8.44 -19.41
CA ALA A 209 3.24 -7.03 -19.58
C ALA A 209 3.74 -6.16 -18.42
N MET A 210 3.54 -6.60 -17.18
CA MET A 210 4.02 -5.88 -15.99
C MET A 210 5.54 -5.85 -15.92
N THR A 211 6.22 -6.93 -16.30
CA THR A 211 7.69 -6.95 -16.42
C THR A 211 8.19 -5.87 -17.37
N ASP A 212 7.54 -5.66 -18.52
CA ASP A 212 7.93 -4.60 -19.45
C ASP A 212 7.63 -3.19 -18.92
N VAL A 213 6.56 -3.03 -18.13
CA VAL A 213 6.31 -1.77 -17.41
C VAL A 213 7.45 -1.46 -16.43
N ILE A 214 7.93 -2.44 -15.68
CA ILE A 214 9.06 -2.25 -14.75
C ILE A 214 10.35 -1.98 -15.51
N ARG A 215 10.69 -2.82 -16.49
CA ARG A 215 11.95 -2.71 -17.25
C ARG A 215 12.03 -1.47 -18.14
N SER A 216 10.90 -0.88 -18.52
CA SER A 216 10.85 0.41 -19.21
C SER A 216 11.01 1.62 -18.27
N GLY A 217 11.08 1.41 -16.95
CA GLY A 217 11.19 2.47 -15.95
C GLY A 217 9.89 3.23 -15.72
N LYS A 218 8.74 2.70 -16.16
CA LYS A 218 7.41 3.33 -15.94
C LYS A 218 6.82 3.04 -14.58
N ALA A 219 7.26 1.95 -13.94
CA ALA A 219 7.09 1.75 -12.51
C ALA A 219 8.31 1.10 -11.87
N THR A 220 8.48 1.23 -10.54
CA THR A 220 9.59 0.60 -9.81
C THR A 220 9.22 -0.80 -9.29
N ALA A 221 7.94 -1.02 -8.99
CA ALA A 221 7.42 -2.33 -8.63
C ALA A 221 5.95 -2.50 -9.07
N TRP A 222 5.50 -3.76 -9.18
CA TRP A 222 4.11 -4.08 -9.48
C TRP A 222 3.50 -5.05 -8.46
N GLY A 223 2.18 -5.00 -8.37
CA GLY A 223 1.40 -5.84 -7.48
C GLY A 223 -0.03 -6.03 -7.94
N THR A 224 -0.82 -6.66 -7.08
CA THR A 224 -2.17 -7.11 -7.40
C THR A 224 -3.20 -6.45 -6.48
N SER A 225 -4.48 -6.49 -6.84
CA SER A 225 -5.58 -6.05 -5.98
C SER A 225 -6.79 -6.94 -6.14
N GLU A 226 -7.24 -7.52 -5.03
CA GLU A 226 -8.32 -8.51 -4.97
C GLU A 226 -8.03 -9.78 -5.78
N TRP A 227 -6.76 -10.18 -5.84
CA TRP A 227 -6.36 -11.47 -6.42
C TRP A 227 -6.39 -12.56 -5.34
N SER A 228 -6.81 -13.77 -5.68
CA SER A 228 -6.70 -14.89 -4.73
C SER A 228 -5.23 -15.22 -4.42
N ALA A 229 -4.97 -15.83 -3.26
CA ALA A 229 -3.63 -16.32 -2.93
C ALA A 229 -3.09 -17.28 -4.00
N GLN A 230 -3.95 -18.11 -4.58
CA GLN A 230 -3.60 -19.01 -5.69
C GLN A 230 -3.06 -18.22 -6.90
N GLN A 231 -3.82 -17.24 -7.40
CA GLN A 231 -3.42 -16.44 -8.57
C GLN A 231 -2.13 -15.65 -8.31
N ILE A 232 -1.95 -15.15 -7.08
CA ILE A 232 -0.73 -14.48 -6.67
C ILE A 232 0.46 -15.45 -6.74
N THR A 233 0.33 -16.64 -6.15
CA THR A 233 1.42 -17.64 -6.19
C THR A 233 1.71 -18.12 -7.61
N GLU A 234 0.69 -18.30 -8.45
CA GLU A 234 0.86 -18.62 -9.87
C GLU A 234 1.72 -17.56 -10.59
N ALA A 235 1.37 -16.28 -10.44
CA ALA A 235 2.11 -15.18 -11.03
C ALA A 235 3.57 -15.12 -10.55
N VAL A 236 3.82 -15.34 -9.25
CA VAL A 236 5.18 -15.41 -8.69
C VAL A 236 5.99 -16.54 -9.33
N TRP A 237 5.40 -17.74 -9.47
CA TRP A 237 6.12 -18.90 -10.02
C TRP A 237 6.35 -18.79 -11.52
N ILE A 238 5.40 -18.25 -12.28
CA ILE A 238 5.60 -17.88 -13.69
C ILE A 238 6.80 -16.91 -13.80
N ALA A 239 6.85 -15.89 -12.95
CA ALA A 239 7.93 -14.92 -13.01
C ALA A 239 9.30 -15.56 -12.73
N ARG A 240 9.38 -16.40 -11.70
CA ARG A 240 10.61 -17.15 -11.36
C ARG A 240 11.05 -18.08 -12.48
N GLN A 241 10.12 -18.83 -13.08
CA GLN A 241 10.42 -19.80 -14.13
C GLN A 241 11.01 -19.12 -15.38
N TYR A 242 10.54 -17.93 -15.73
CA TYR A 242 10.92 -17.24 -16.96
C TYR A 242 11.87 -16.05 -16.77
N GLY A 243 12.40 -15.83 -15.56
CA GLY A 243 13.29 -14.70 -15.27
C GLY A 243 12.62 -13.33 -15.46
N LEU A 244 11.35 -13.22 -15.07
CA LEU A 244 10.52 -12.02 -15.15
C LEU A 244 10.36 -11.38 -13.76
N GLU A 245 9.77 -10.18 -13.69
CA GLU A 245 9.53 -9.50 -12.42
C GLU A 245 8.27 -10.07 -11.74
N PRO A 246 8.34 -10.63 -10.51
CA PRO A 246 7.16 -11.11 -9.79
C PRO A 246 6.34 -9.95 -9.21
N PRO A 247 5.03 -10.14 -8.95
CA PRO A 247 4.30 -9.21 -8.11
C PRO A 247 4.90 -9.22 -6.69
N GLN A 248 4.87 -8.08 -5.99
CA GLN A 248 5.55 -7.93 -4.69
C GLN A 248 4.63 -7.49 -3.55
N PHE A 249 3.42 -7.05 -3.87
CA PHE A 249 2.45 -6.54 -2.91
C PHE A 249 1.02 -6.76 -3.40
N GLU A 250 0.08 -6.69 -2.46
CA GLU A 250 -1.35 -6.89 -2.70
C GLU A 250 -2.16 -5.75 -2.06
N GLN A 251 -3.23 -5.32 -2.72
CA GLN A 251 -4.19 -4.34 -2.19
C GLN A 251 -5.56 -5.01 -1.95
N PRO A 252 -5.78 -5.60 -0.76
CA PRO A 252 -7.03 -6.25 -0.40
C PRO A 252 -7.92 -5.40 0.51
N GLN A 253 -9.21 -5.73 0.52
CA GLN A 253 -10.13 -5.20 1.51
C GLN A 253 -9.77 -5.75 2.89
N TYR A 254 -9.67 -4.89 3.89
CA TYR A 254 -9.51 -5.33 5.28
C TYR A 254 -10.11 -4.31 6.24
N HIS A 255 -10.97 -4.80 7.12
CA HIS A 255 -11.55 -4.04 8.23
C HIS A 255 -12.21 -5.01 9.22
N MET A 256 -12.69 -4.49 10.35
CA MET A 256 -13.30 -5.28 11.43
C MET A 256 -14.45 -6.23 11.01
N PHE A 257 -15.06 -6.01 9.84
CA PHE A 257 -16.14 -6.85 9.28
C PHE A 257 -15.74 -7.63 8.01
N HIS A 258 -14.48 -7.57 7.59
CA HIS A 258 -13.94 -8.29 6.43
C HIS A 258 -12.52 -8.74 6.73
N ARG A 259 -12.40 -9.98 7.23
CA ARG A 259 -11.18 -10.52 7.85
C ARG A 259 -10.65 -11.78 7.18
N GLN A 260 -11.54 -12.63 6.66
CA GLN A 260 -11.21 -14.00 6.25
C GLN A 260 -10.07 -14.10 5.24
N ARG A 261 -10.15 -13.35 4.13
CA ARG A 261 -9.12 -13.39 3.09
C ARG A 261 -7.76 -12.92 3.63
N PHE A 262 -7.76 -11.78 4.31
CA PHE A 262 -6.54 -11.16 4.82
C PHE A 262 -5.88 -11.98 5.94
N GLU A 263 -6.65 -12.44 6.93
CA GLU A 263 -6.10 -13.14 8.10
C GLU A 263 -5.90 -14.64 7.88
N THR A 264 -6.60 -15.26 6.90
CA THR A 264 -6.53 -16.71 6.64
C THR A 264 -5.99 -17.04 5.26
N GLU A 265 -6.66 -16.62 4.18
CA GLU A 265 -6.29 -17.02 2.80
C GLU A 265 -4.87 -16.57 2.45
N TYR A 266 -4.53 -15.33 2.80
CA TYR A 266 -3.24 -14.71 2.48
C TYR A 266 -2.12 -15.06 3.46
N HIS A 267 -2.41 -15.81 4.54
CA HIS A 267 -1.40 -16.11 5.56
C HIS A 267 -0.08 -16.66 4.98
N PRO A 268 -0.08 -17.59 3.99
CA PRO A 268 1.15 -18.07 3.38
C PRO A 268 1.96 -17.00 2.63
N LEU A 269 1.32 -15.93 2.16
CA LEU A 269 1.96 -14.89 1.35
C LEU A 269 2.85 -13.96 2.21
N TYR A 270 2.58 -13.83 3.51
CA TYR A 270 3.31 -12.92 4.39
C TYR A 270 4.72 -13.38 4.75
N PHE A 271 5.02 -14.67 4.55
CA PHE A 271 6.27 -15.29 4.96
C PHE A 271 7.11 -15.70 3.75
N PRO A 272 8.41 -16.06 3.95
CA PRO A 272 9.22 -16.60 2.89
C PRO A 272 8.55 -17.84 2.24
N PRO A 273 8.64 -17.99 0.91
CA PRO A 273 9.49 -17.22 0.00
C PRO A 273 8.79 -16.01 -0.65
N TYR A 274 7.59 -15.61 -0.18
CA TYR A 274 6.77 -14.58 -0.82
C TYR A 274 6.96 -13.19 -0.17
N ASN A 275 6.93 -13.09 1.16
CA ASN A 275 7.13 -11.85 1.92
C ASN A 275 6.33 -10.64 1.36
N TYR A 276 5.04 -10.84 1.09
CA TYR A 276 4.20 -9.81 0.49
C TYR A 276 3.94 -8.65 1.44
N GLY A 277 4.04 -7.44 0.91
CA GLY A 277 3.51 -6.23 1.55
C GLY A 277 2.05 -6.03 1.20
N THR A 278 1.32 -5.29 2.04
CA THR A 278 -0.10 -5.02 1.76
C THR A 278 -0.48 -3.56 1.93
N THR A 279 -1.24 -3.05 0.97
CA THR A 279 -1.90 -1.74 1.07
C THR A 279 -3.39 -1.98 1.28
N ILE A 280 -3.88 -2.12 2.51
CA ILE A 280 -5.30 -2.49 2.71
C ILE A 280 -6.25 -1.33 2.41
N TRP A 281 -7.45 -1.60 1.90
CA TRP A 281 -8.44 -0.56 1.58
C TRP A 281 -9.78 -0.76 2.31
N SER A 282 -10.56 0.33 2.34
CA SER A 282 -11.83 0.43 3.08
C SER A 282 -11.77 0.09 4.58
N PRO A 283 -10.80 0.62 5.35
CA PRO A 283 -10.69 0.35 6.80
C PRO A 283 -11.95 0.74 7.57
N LEU A 284 -12.74 1.68 7.04
CA LEU A 284 -13.98 2.17 7.64
C LEU A 284 -15.26 1.54 7.06
N ALA A 285 -15.16 0.49 6.24
CA ALA A 285 -16.29 -0.20 5.61
C ALA A 285 -17.29 0.77 4.95
N SER A 286 -16.81 1.61 4.01
CA SER A 286 -17.60 2.68 3.36
C SER A 286 -18.25 3.68 4.32
N GLY A 287 -17.68 3.83 5.51
CA GLY A 287 -18.11 4.78 6.54
C GLY A 287 -19.00 4.17 7.62
N LEU A 288 -19.32 2.87 7.57
CA LEU A 288 -20.08 2.19 8.61
C LEU A 288 -19.36 2.27 9.96
N LEU A 289 -18.05 2.00 9.97
CA LEU A 289 -17.21 2.00 11.16
C LEU A 289 -16.86 3.42 11.67
N THR A 290 -17.60 4.46 11.24
CA THR A 290 -17.54 5.78 11.88
C THR A 290 -18.74 6.05 12.78
N GLY A 291 -19.67 5.10 12.94
CA GLY A 291 -20.91 5.27 13.69
C GLY A 291 -21.93 6.24 13.09
N LYS A 292 -21.61 6.90 11.97
CA LYS A 292 -22.45 7.98 11.42
C LYS A 292 -23.80 7.49 10.88
N TYR A 293 -23.93 6.19 10.64
CA TYR A 293 -25.17 5.57 10.13
C TYR A 293 -26.00 4.91 11.24
N ASN A 294 -25.61 5.01 12.52
CA ASN A 294 -26.31 4.37 13.65
C ASN A 294 -27.76 4.87 13.81
N LYS A 295 -28.02 6.14 13.45
CA LYS A 295 -29.36 6.75 13.58
C LYS A 295 -30.05 6.96 12.23
N SER A 296 -29.35 7.55 11.27
CA SER A 296 -29.87 7.87 9.94
C SER A 296 -28.72 8.04 8.93
N ILE A 297 -29.03 8.20 7.65
CA ILE A 297 -28.04 8.49 6.60
C ILE A 297 -27.80 10.01 6.56
N PRO A 298 -26.61 10.52 6.92
CA PRO A 298 -26.36 11.95 6.91
C PRO A 298 -26.33 12.54 5.48
N PRO A 299 -26.84 13.77 5.25
CA PRO A 299 -26.66 14.48 4.00
C PRO A 299 -25.17 14.63 3.63
N GLY A 300 -24.84 14.54 2.34
CA GLY A 300 -23.45 14.64 1.85
C GLY A 300 -22.53 13.45 2.18
N SER A 301 -23.03 12.43 2.90
CA SER A 301 -22.31 11.17 3.10
C SER A 301 -22.17 10.38 1.80
N ARG A 302 -21.22 9.44 1.74
CA ARG A 302 -21.01 8.57 0.56
C ARG A 302 -22.30 7.84 0.16
N MET A 303 -23.06 7.37 1.14
CA MET A 303 -24.31 6.64 0.93
C MET A 303 -25.47 7.53 0.45
N ALA A 304 -25.38 8.85 0.64
CA ALA A 304 -26.36 9.79 0.11
C ALA A 304 -26.14 10.11 -1.39
N THR A 305 -24.97 9.78 -1.96
CA THR A 305 -24.64 10.04 -3.36
C THR A 305 -25.33 9.04 -4.30
N LYS A 306 -25.97 9.53 -5.39
CA LYS A 306 -26.74 8.70 -6.34
C LYS A 306 -25.96 7.51 -6.91
N GLN A 307 -24.68 7.71 -7.22
CA GLN A 307 -23.77 6.68 -7.76
C GLN A 307 -23.56 5.49 -6.82
N TYR A 308 -23.87 5.63 -5.52
CA TYR A 308 -23.66 4.60 -4.51
C TYR A 308 -24.99 4.16 -3.87
N SER A 309 -26.08 4.17 -4.63
CA SER A 309 -27.40 3.71 -4.16
C SER A 309 -27.39 2.28 -3.61
N TRP A 310 -26.53 1.41 -4.16
CA TRP A 310 -26.31 0.06 -3.67
C TRP A 310 -25.89 -0.01 -2.18
N LEU A 311 -25.21 1.03 -1.66
CA LEU A 311 -24.85 1.10 -0.24
C LEU A 311 -26.09 1.20 0.67
N LYS A 312 -27.22 1.72 0.17
CA LYS A 312 -28.47 1.78 0.95
C LYS A 312 -29.05 0.38 1.19
N ASN A 313 -29.05 -0.46 0.17
CA ASN A 313 -29.47 -1.86 0.29
C ASN A 313 -28.53 -2.60 1.25
N ARG A 314 -27.21 -2.38 1.08
CA ARG A 314 -26.19 -2.95 1.96
C ARG A 314 -26.33 -2.53 3.42
N LEU A 315 -26.79 -1.30 3.69
CA LEU A 315 -27.05 -0.85 5.07
C LEU A 315 -28.19 -1.64 5.73
N GLN A 316 -29.24 -1.99 4.98
CA GLN A 316 -30.33 -2.82 5.51
C GLN A 316 -29.84 -4.23 5.83
N GLU A 317 -29.01 -4.81 4.96
CA GLU A 317 -28.35 -6.10 5.22
C GLU A 317 -27.47 -6.01 6.48
N TRP A 318 -26.65 -4.97 6.62
CA TRP A 318 -25.83 -4.76 7.82
C TRP A 318 -26.64 -4.60 9.10
N LYS A 319 -27.83 -4.00 9.01
CA LYS A 319 -28.76 -3.91 10.13
C LYS A 319 -29.31 -5.29 10.51
N ALA A 320 -29.74 -6.07 9.52
CA ALA A 320 -30.21 -7.44 9.74
C ALA A 320 -29.11 -8.36 10.30
N GLU A 321 -27.86 -8.14 9.92
CA GLU A 321 -26.68 -8.86 10.43
C GLU A 321 -26.20 -8.39 11.82
N GLY A 322 -26.88 -7.41 12.45
CA GLY A 322 -26.51 -6.86 13.76
C GLY A 322 -25.21 -6.04 13.77
N LYS A 323 -24.73 -5.58 12.61
CA LYS A 323 -23.47 -4.82 12.53
C LYS A 323 -23.55 -3.44 13.16
N LEU A 324 -24.71 -2.78 13.11
CA LEU A 324 -24.87 -1.45 13.71
C LEU A 324 -24.77 -1.51 15.25
N ASP A 325 -25.30 -2.55 15.87
CA ASP A 325 -25.20 -2.75 17.33
C ASP A 325 -23.74 -2.95 17.73
N LYS A 326 -23.00 -3.79 16.98
CA LYS A 326 -21.54 -3.95 17.15
C LYS A 326 -20.78 -2.65 16.96
N VAL A 327 -21.16 -1.81 15.98
CA VAL A 327 -20.54 -0.49 15.80
C VAL A 327 -20.85 0.42 16.99
N GLN A 328 -22.04 0.35 17.59
CA GLN A 328 -22.38 1.10 18.79
C GLN A 328 -21.53 0.65 19.99
N GLU A 329 -21.42 -0.66 20.24
CA GLU A 329 -20.58 -1.20 21.31
C GLU A 329 -19.10 -0.81 21.15
N LEU A 330 -18.57 -0.84 19.92
CA LEU A 330 -17.22 -0.36 19.61
C LEU A 330 -17.07 1.14 19.86
N SER A 331 -18.12 1.93 19.60
CA SER A 331 -18.11 3.37 19.85
C SER A 331 -18.07 3.66 21.34
N ASP A 332 -18.87 2.94 22.13
CA ASP A 332 -18.95 3.09 23.58
C ASP A 332 -17.63 2.67 24.24
N MET A 333 -17.02 1.57 23.78
CA MET A 333 -15.70 1.12 24.22
C MET A 333 -14.59 2.13 23.84
N GLY A 334 -14.58 2.60 22.60
CA GLY A 334 -13.60 3.59 22.13
C GLY A 334 -13.66 4.89 22.92
N ALA A 335 -14.87 5.36 23.25
CA ALA A 335 -15.07 6.56 24.05
C ALA A 335 -14.67 6.37 25.53
N SER A 336 -15.13 5.30 26.17
CA SER A 336 -14.96 5.08 27.61
C SER A 336 -13.56 4.62 28.02
N GLU A 337 -12.87 3.82 27.20
CA GLU A 337 -11.58 3.22 27.57
C GLU A 337 -10.37 3.90 26.89
N LEU A 338 -10.57 4.47 25.70
CA LEU A 338 -9.48 4.98 24.87
C LEU A 338 -9.58 6.48 24.55
N GLY A 339 -10.74 7.10 24.82
CA GLY A 339 -11.03 8.50 24.52
C GLY A 339 -10.93 8.82 23.03
N CYS A 340 -11.33 7.88 22.15
CA CYS A 340 -11.19 8.02 20.70
C CYS A 340 -12.51 7.85 19.93
N SER A 341 -12.56 8.36 18.70
CA SER A 341 -13.71 8.10 17.81
C SER A 341 -13.71 6.65 17.31
N THR A 342 -14.88 6.13 16.92
CA THR A 342 -15.02 4.80 16.32
C THR A 342 -14.17 4.64 15.06
N ALA A 343 -14.02 5.72 14.28
CA ALA A 343 -13.18 5.74 13.10
C ALA A 343 -11.70 5.57 13.45
N GLN A 344 -11.21 6.27 14.47
CA GLN A 344 -9.84 6.12 14.96
C GLN A 344 -9.60 4.71 15.50
N LEU A 345 -10.54 4.14 16.27
CA LEU A 345 -10.47 2.78 16.77
C LEU A 345 -10.38 1.75 15.62
N ALA A 346 -11.23 1.89 14.60
CA ALA A 346 -11.25 0.99 13.44
C ALA A 346 -9.94 1.03 12.63
N ILE A 347 -9.39 2.22 12.40
CA ILE A 347 -8.10 2.39 11.72
C ILE A 347 -6.97 1.83 12.58
N ALA A 348 -6.94 2.16 13.88
CA ALA A 348 -5.93 1.68 14.82
C ALA A 348 -5.90 0.15 14.92
N TRP A 349 -7.06 -0.49 14.92
CA TRP A 349 -7.18 -1.95 14.88
C TRP A 349 -6.54 -2.54 13.62
N CYS A 350 -6.75 -1.93 12.44
CA CYS A 350 -6.10 -2.36 11.21
C CYS A 350 -4.57 -2.22 11.31
N VAL A 351 -4.09 -1.09 11.84
CA VAL A 351 -2.66 -0.81 12.05
C VAL A 351 -1.98 -1.83 12.97
N LYS A 352 -2.69 -2.39 13.94
CA LYS A 352 -2.14 -3.38 14.88
C LYS A 352 -1.81 -4.73 14.23
N ASN A 353 -2.37 -5.04 13.07
CA ASN A 353 -1.99 -6.24 12.35
C ASN A 353 -0.60 -6.03 11.70
N PRO A 354 0.43 -6.83 12.06
CA PRO A 354 1.79 -6.65 11.55
C PRO A 354 1.90 -6.93 10.04
N ASN A 355 0.95 -7.68 9.47
CA ASN A 355 0.91 -7.98 8.04
C ASN A 355 0.35 -6.82 7.20
N VAL A 356 -0.19 -5.77 7.84
CA VAL A 356 -0.62 -4.55 7.16
C VAL A 356 0.57 -3.62 6.98
N SER A 357 1.11 -3.47 5.77
CA SER A 357 2.16 -2.47 5.52
C SER A 357 1.61 -1.04 5.63
N THR A 358 0.45 -0.78 5.04
CA THR A 358 -0.23 0.52 5.12
C THR A 358 -1.75 0.41 5.04
N VAL A 359 -2.45 1.33 5.69
CA VAL A 359 -3.91 1.49 5.68
C VAL A 359 -4.31 2.64 4.76
N LEU A 360 -5.00 2.32 3.66
CA LEU A 360 -5.43 3.30 2.67
C LEU A 360 -6.67 4.07 3.13
N LEU A 361 -6.47 5.34 3.46
CA LEU A 361 -7.50 6.26 3.91
C LEU A 361 -8.23 6.91 2.73
N GLY A 362 -9.50 7.24 2.95
CA GLY A 362 -10.29 8.08 2.05
C GLY A 362 -10.86 9.28 2.82
N ALA A 363 -10.65 10.48 2.29
CA ALA A 363 -11.09 11.74 2.88
C ALA A 363 -11.36 12.78 1.80
N THR A 364 -12.29 13.69 2.09
CA THR A 364 -12.67 14.80 1.19
C THR A 364 -12.31 16.18 1.76
N LYS A 365 -11.85 16.24 3.00
CA LYS A 365 -11.51 17.49 3.70
C LYS A 365 -10.29 17.27 4.62
N PRO A 366 -9.43 18.28 4.81
CA PRO A 366 -8.24 18.17 5.68
C PRO A 366 -8.55 17.67 7.09
N LYS A 367 -9.61 18.19 7.72
CA LYS A 367 -10.04 17.79 9.07
C LYS A 367 -10.28 16.29 9.23
N GLN A 368 -10.73 15.60 8.19
CA GLN A 368 -10.92 14.14 8.22
C GLN A 368 -9.58 13.40 8.20
N ILE A 369 -8.58 13.96 7.51
CA ILE A 369 -7.21 13.41 7.50
C ILE A 369 -6.60 13.60 8.88
N GLU A 370 -6.70 14.80 9.45
CA GLU A 370 -6.24 15.11 10.81
C GLU A 370 -6.87 14.19 11.86
N GLU A 371 -8.20 13.97 11.80
CA GLU A 371 -8.88 13.03 12.68
C GLU A 371 -8.33 11.60 12.52
N ASN A 372 -8.17 11.12 11.28
CA ASN A 372 -7.67 9.78 11.00
C ASN A 372 -6.21 9.59 11.43
N LEU A 373 -5.37 10.63 11.35
CA LEU A 373 -3.99 10.58 11.84
C LEU A 373 -3.92 10.30 13.34
N GLY A 374 -4.91 10.77 14.10
CA GLY A 374 -5.05 10.46 15.54
C GLY A 374 -5.19 8.96 15.85
N ALA A 375 -5.52 8.12 14.87
CA ALA A 375 -5.53 6.67 15.03
C ALA A 375 -4.16 6.09 15.41
N MET A 376 -3.05 6.77 15.08
CA MET A 376 -1.71 6.33 15.47
C MET A 376 -1.50 6.36 16.99
N GLY A 377 -2.04 7.37 17.68
CA GLY A 377 -2.03 7.42 19.14
C GLY A 377 -2.89 6.30 19.75
N VAL A 378 -4.05 6.01 19.16
CA VAL A 378 -4.93 4.91 19.58
C VAL A 378 -4.25 3.54 19.39
N ALA A 379 -3.57 3.33 18.25
CA ALA A 379 -2.88 2.08 17.97
C ALA A 379 -1.78 1.76 19.00
N ARG A 380 -1.09 2.79 19.52
CA ARG A 380 -0.11 2.64 20.61
C ARG A 380 -0.77 2.21 21.93
N LYS A 381 -1.95 2.75 22.25
CA LYS A 381 -2.73 2.43 23.46
C LYS A 381 -3.44 1.08 23.42
N LEU A 382 -3.69 0.51 22.23
CA LEU A 382 -4.35 -0.79 22.11
C LEU A 382 -3.50 -1.92 22.73
N THR A 383 -4.03 -2.58 23.75
CA THR A 383 -3.42 -3.70 24.46
C THR A 383 -3.99 -5.04 23.96
N PRO A 384 -3.39 -6.19 24.29
CA PRO A 384 -3.99 -7.49 24.01
C PRO A 384 -5.41 -7.64 24.58
N GLN A 385 -5.69 -7.06 25.75
CA GLN A 385 -7.01 -7.07 26.38
C GLN A 385 -8.02 -6.26 25.56
N HIS A 386 -7.64 -5.06 25.09
CA HIS A 386 -8.49 -4.28 24.18
C HIS A 386 -8.79 -5.05 22.89
N MET A 387 -7.77 -5.69 22.30
CA MET A 387 -7.94 -6.49 21.08
C MET A 387 -8.87 -7.70 21.30
N ALA A 388 -8.75 -8.40 22.44
CA ALA A 388 -9.64 -9.49 22.79
C ALA A 388 -11.09 -9.03 23.00
N LYS A 389 -11.30 -7.86 23.62
CA LYS A 389 -12.63 -7.25 23.77
C LYS A 389 -13.24 -6.91 22.41
N ILE A 390 -12.47 -6.31 21.51
CA ILE A 390 -12.89 -6.03 20.13
C ILE A 390 -13.28 -7.33 19.41
N ASP A 391 -12.46 -8.38 19.52
CA ASP A 391 -12.78 -9.69 18.93
C ASP A 391 -14.10 -10.27 19.51
N GLY A 392 -14.35 -10.08 20.82
CA GLY A 392 -15.60 -10.46 21.49
C GLY A 392 -16.83 -9.73 20.94
N ILE A 393 -16.76 -8.41 20.80
CA ILE A 393 -17.84 -7.60 20.22
C ILE A 393 -18.11 -8.02 18.76
N LEU A 394 -17.04 -8.21 17.98
CA LEU A 394 -17.17 -8.53 16.57
C LEU A 394 -17.67 -9.97 16.36
N GLY A 395 -17.27 -10.91 17.20
CA GLY A 395 -17.67 -12.32 17.13
C GLY A 395 -17.32 -13.00 15.81
N ASN A 396 -16.29 -12.50 15.11
CA ASN A 396 -15.95 -12.92 13.74
C ASN A 396 -14.45 -13.16 13.53
N LYS A 397 -13.69 -13.33 14.62
CA LYS A 397 -12.26 -13.62 14.55
C LYS A 397 -12.04 -14.93 13.79
N PRO A 398 -11.34 -14.92 12.65
CA PRO A 398 -11.04 -16.16 11.97
C PRO A 398 -10.14 -17.03 12.86
N PRO A 399 -10.24 -18.36 12.77
CA PRO A 399 -9.29 -19.25 13.43
C PRO A 399 -7.85 -18.89 13.05
N ALA A 400 -6.92 -19.07 13.97
CA ALA A 400 -5.50 -18.94 13.64
C ALA A 400 -5.17 -19.85 12.45
N TYR A 401 -4.33 -19.37 11.53
CA TYR A 401 -3.95 -20.17 10.38
C TYR A 401 -3.25 -21.46 10.82
N ARG A 402 -3.83 -22.60 10.44
CA ARG A 402 -3.34 -23.94 10.76
C ARG A 402 -3.01 -24.78 9.52
N GLY A 403 -2.85 -24.13 8.37
CA GLY A 403 -2.85 -24.82 7.08
C GLY A 403 -4.27 -25.02 6.53
N TYR A 404 -4.35 -25.46 5.27
CA TYR A 404 -5.63 -25.77 4.63
C TYR A 404 -6.28 -26.96 5.32
N ASN A 405 -7.54 -26.82 5.77
CA ASN A 405 -8.28 -27.82 6.55
C ASN A 405 -7.60 -28.27 7.87
N GLY A 406 -6.80 -27.41 8.52
CA GLY A 406 -5.90 -27.79 9.61
C GLY A 406 -6.53 -28.32 10.90
N GLU A 407 -7.03 -29.55 10.90
CA GLU A 407 -7.13 -30.45 12.05
C GLU A 407 -5.79 -31.20 12.24
N GLY A 408 -5.39 -31.47 13.49
CA GLY A 408 -4.24 -32.35 13.80
C GLY A 408 -2.84 -31.73 13.68
N GLN A 409 -2.65 -30.44 14.01
CA GLN A 409 -1.32 -29.82 13.96
C GLN A 409 -0.33 -30.34 15.01
N ARG A 410 0.96 -30.35 14.63
CA ARG A 410 2.09 -30.57 15.54
C ARG A 410 2.14 -29.46 16.59
N GLU A 411 1.97 -29.82 17.86
CA GLU A 411 2.32 -28.92 18.96
C GLU A 411 3.83 -28.70 18.98
N ILE A 412 4.26 -27.47 18.74
CA ILE A 412 5.64 -27.08 18.96
C ILE A 412 5.82 -26.96 20.47
N LYS A 413 6.45 -27.95 21.09
CA LYS A 413 6.86 -27.91 22.50
C LYS A 413 8.07 -26.98 22.66
N SER A 414 7.90 -25.69 22.40
CA SER A 414 8.91 -24.68 22.73
C SER A 414 8.55 -24.05 24.08
N LYS A 415 8.95 -24.71 25.16
CA LYS A 415 9.19 -24.06 26.45
C LYS A 415 10.71 -23.88 26.59
N ILE A 416 11.18 -22.65 26.46
CA ILE A 416 12.29 -22.11 27.24
C ILE A 416 11.83 -20.73 27.70
#